data_AF-A0AAU2YJE0-F1
#
_entry.id   AF-A0AAU2YJE0-F1
#
_cell.length_a   1.000
_cell.length_b   1.000
_cell.length_c   1.000
_cell.angle_alpha   90.00
_cell.angle_beta   90.00
_cell.angle_gamma   90.00
#
_symmetry.space_group_name_H-M   'P 1'
#
loop_
_entity.id
_entity.type
_entity.pdbx_description
1 polymer ?
#
loop_
_entity_poly.entity_id
_entity_poly.type
_entity_poly.pdbx_seq_one_letter_code
_entity_poly.pdbx_strand_id
1 'polypeptide(L)'
;MNHTRNIVVAALSAATVLGSVGCEPYPQGPAGQVVSRDQSHDPATKASRFELTVRTDSGKQRTFQVHVDDYNACRPQRAYPSCTQN
;
A
#
# COMPACT_ATOMS: atom_id res chain seq x y z
N MET A 1 -5.11 -6.98 35.90
CA MET A 1 -6.07 -7.16 34.79
C MET A 1 -7.10 -6.07 34.99
N ASN A 2 -7.21 -5.02 34.16
CA ASN A 2 -7.90 -5.03 32.87
C ASN A 2 -7.40 -3.85 32.02
N HIS A 3 -7.14 -4.11 30.73
CA HIS A 3 -6.76 -3.08 29.76
C HIS A 3 -8.01 -2.49 29.12
N THR A 4 -8.38 -1.26 29.52
CA THR A 4 -9.28 -0.43 28.72
C THR A 4 -8.39 0.54 27.94
N ARG A 5 -8.04 0.19 26.70
CA ARG A 5 -7.27 1.08 25.83
C ARG A 5 -8.21 1.82 24.91
N ASN A 6 -8.30 3.12 25.18
CA ASN A 6 -9.08 4.13 24.48
C ASN A 6 -8.93 4.03 22.95
N ILE A 7 -10.09 4.19 22.30
CA ILE A 7 -10.26 4.43 20.88
C ILE A 7 -9.50 5.71 20.51
N VAL A 8 -8.59 5.63 19.54
CA VAL A 8 -8.00 6.80 18.89
C VAL A 8 -8.33 6.73 17.40
N VAL A 9 -9.32 7.54 17.03
CA VAL A 9 -9.65 7.90 15.65
C VAL A 9 -8.47 8.71 15.10
N ALA A 10 -7.82 8.23 14.05
CA ALA A 10 -6.77 8.99 13.37
C ALA A 10 -7.26 9.40 11.97
N ALA A 11 -7.43 10.72 11.82
CA ALA A 11 -7.87 11.39 10.60
C ALA A 11 -6.96 11.07 9.40
N LEU A 12 -7.57 10.70 8.27
CA LEU A 12 -6.92 10.45 7.00
C LEU A 12 -6.75 11.78 6.24
N SER A 13 -5.61 12.44 6.44
CA SER A 13 -5.21 13.59 5.63
C SER A 13 -4.71 13.09 4.28
N ALA A 14 -5.53 13.27 3.24
CA ALA A 14 -5.17 13.03 1.85
C ALA A 14 -4.10 14.03 1.41
N ALA A 15 -2.85 13.56 1.26
CA ALA A 15 -1.78 14.34 0.66
C ALA A 15 -1.74 14.05 -0.85
N THR A 16 -2.06 15.09 -1.62
CA THR A 16 -1.94 15.18 -3.08
C THR A 16 -0.48 15.02 -3.52
N VAL A 17 -0.24 14.17 -4.52
CA VAL A 17 1.04 14.10 -5.24
C VAL A 17 0.76 14.44 -6.71
N LEU A 18 1.18 15.63 -7.12
CA LEU A 18 1.31 16.07 -8.51
C LEU A 18 2.71 15.65 -8.97
N GLY A 19 2.82 14.86 -10.05
CA GLY A 19 4.13 14.52 -10.61
C GLY A 19 4.09 13.58 -11.82
N SER A 20 4.54 14.14 -12.96
CA SER A 20 5.09 13.50 -14.17
C SER A 20 4.23 12.55 -15.02
N VAL A 21 3.94 13.03 -16.23
CA VAL A 21 3.45 12.34 -17.42
C VAL A 21 4.49 11.34 -17.97
N GLY A 22 4.65 10.21 -17.28
CA GLY A 22 5.15 8.97 -17.85
C GLY A 22 4.06 7.93 -17.64
N CYS A 23 3.69 7.15 -18.66
CA CYS A 23 2.69 6.09 -18.55
C CYS A 23 3.23 4.92 -17.70
N GLU A 24 3.55 5.16 -16.44
CA GLU A 24 3.55 4.11 -15.43
C GLU A 24 2.15 4.10 -14.82
N PRO A 25 1.40 2.98 -14.93
CA PRO A 25 -0.01 2.94 -14.53
C PRO A 25 -0.19 3.18 -13.02
N TYR A 26 0.86 3.04 -12.22
CA TYR A 26 0.84 3.25 -10.77
C TYR A 26 2.10 3.98 -10.29
N PRO A 27 1.98 5.00 -9.43
CA PRO A 27 3.14 5.62 -8.81
C PRO A 27 3.83 4.62 -7.88
N GLN A 28 5.17 4.52 -7.98
CA GLN A 28 5.95 3.68 -7.08
C GLN A 28 5.75 4.15 -5.63
N GLY A 29 5.25 3.26 -4.76
CA GLY A 29 5.02 3.58 -3.36
C GLY A 29 6.32 3.86 -2.56
N PRO A 30 6.20 4.34 -1.32
CA PRO A 30 7.37 4.60 -0.48
C PRO A 30 8.06 3.30 -0.07
N ALA A 31 9.38 3.37 0.14
CA ALA A 31 10.12 2.25 0.69
C ALA A 31 9.64 1.92 2.13
N GLY A 32 9.59 0.63 2.45
CA GLY A 32 9.13 0.18 3.76
C GLY A 32 8.89 -1.33 3.81
N GLN A 33 8.48 -1.82 4.97
CA GLN A 33 8.10 -3.21 5.13
C GLN A 33 6.61 -3.40 4.81
N VAL A 34 6.28 -4.33 3.93
CA VAL A 34 4.88 -4.67 3.64
C VAL A 34 4.21 -5.21 4.90
N VAL A 35 3.15 -4.59 5.37
CA VAL A 35 2.41 -4.98 6.57
C VAL A 35 1.04 -5.58 6.26
N SER A 36 0.42 -5.17 5.15
CA SER A 36 -0.83 -5.74 4.67
C SER A 36 -0.98 -5.54 3.17
N ARG A 37 -1.94 -6.26 2.61
CA ARG A 37 -2.21 -6.34 1.16
C ARG A 37 -3.72 -6.45 1.00
N ASP A 38 -4.27 -5.75 0.02
CA ASP A 38 -5.71 -5.80 -0.29
C ASP A 38 -5.93 -6.07 -1.79
N GLN A 39 -7.00 -6.80 -2.09
CA GLN A 39 -7.47 -7.02 -3.45
C GLN A 39 -8.97 -6.77 -3.50
N SER A 40 -9.38 -5.87 -4.38
CA SER A 40 -10.78 -5.58 -4.65
C SER A 40 -11.11 -5.88 -6.10
N HIS A 41 -12.26 -6.49 -6.36
CA HIS A 41 -12.77 -6.77 -7.71
C HIS A 41 -14.07 -6.00 -7.95
N ASP A 42 -14.10 -5.22 -9.02
CA ASP A 42 -15.28 -4.49 -9.45
C ASP A 42 -16.04 -5.34 -10.50
N PRO A 43 -17.23 -5.89 -10.17
CA PRO A 43 -17.96 -6.75 -11.09
C PRO A 43 -18.60 -5.99 -12.26
N ALA A 44 -18.75 -4.66 -12.17
CA ALA A 44 -19.35 -3.83 -13.20
C ALA A 44 -18.34 -3.52 -14.32
N THR A 45 -17.10 -3.22 -13.93
CA THR A 45 -16.01 -2.92 -14.88
C THR A 45 -15.10 -4.12 -15.17
N LYS A 46 -15.27 -5.23 -14.44
CA LYS A 46 -14.39 -6.41 -14.44
C LYS A 46 -12.94 -6.09 -14.07
N ALA A 47 -12.70 -4.93 -13.47
CA ALA A 47 -11.37 -4.50 -13.07
C ALA A 47 -11.00 -5.04 -11.69
N SER A 48 -9.73 -5.37 -11.51
CA SER A 48 -9.16 -5.73 -10.21
C SER A 48 -8.20 -4.63 -9.75
N ARG A 49 -8.31 -4.23 -8.48
CA ARG A 49 -7.40 -3.31 -7.82
C ARG A 49 -6.57 -4.08 -6.79
N PHE A 50 -5.26 -3.84 -6.81
CA PHE A 50 -4.30 -4.46 -5.92
C PHE A 50 -3.57 -3.38 -5.13
N GLU A 51 -3.59 -3.49 -3.81
CA GLU A 51 -2.98 -2.50 -2.93
C GLU A 51 -1.98 -3.15 -1.98
N LEU A 52 -0.89 -2.44 -1.72
CA LEU A 52 0.07 -2.77 -0.66
C LEU A 52 -0.01 -1.69 0.40
N THR A 53 0.05 -2.10 1.67
CA THR A 53 0.34 -1.19 2.77
C THR A 53 1.73 -1.49 3.29
N VAL A 54 2.59 -0.47 3.31
CA VAL A 54 3.95 -0.55 3.86
C VAL A 54 4.07 0.27 5.13
N ARG A 55 4.83 -0.22 6.11
CA ARG A 55 5.35 0.56 7.21
C ARG A 55 6.72 1.12 6.82
N THR A 56 6.80 2.44 6.74
CA THR A 56 8.03 3.20 6.51
C THR A 56 8.95 3.17 7.74
N ASP A 57 10.20 3.58 7.56
CA ASP A 57 11.20 3.76 8.62
C ASP A 57 10.72 4.74 9.72
N SER A 58 9.95 5.76 9.33
CA SER A 58 9.30 6.69 10.26
C SER A 58 8.16 6.06 11.06
N GLY A 59 7.91 4.75 10.91
CA GLY A 59 6.82 4.00 11.54
C GLY A 59 5.44 4.23 10.93
N LYS A 60 5.32 5.11 9.92
CA LYS A 60 4.04 5.46 9.28
C LYS A 60 3.63 4.38 8.29
N GLN A 61 2.34 4.07 8.25
CA GLN A 61 1.77 3.18 7.24
C GLN A 61 1.33 3.97 6.01
N ARG A 62 1.58 3.42 4.82
CA ARG A 62 1.22 4.02 3.53
C ARG A 62 0.64 2.94 2.63
N THR A 63 -0.57 3.17 2.17
CA THR A 63 -1.27 2.30 1.22
C THR A 63 -1.20 2.90 -0.17
N PHE A 64 -0.91 2.07 -1.17
CA PHE A 64 -0.83 2.49 -2.57
C PHE A 64 -1.18 1.33 -3.50
N GLN A 65 -1.71 1.67 -4.68
CA GLN A 65 -2.03 0.70 -5.70
C GLN A 65 -0.75 0.23 -6.41
N VAL A 66 -0.71 -1.04 -6.79
CA VAL A 66 0.42 -1.65 -7.50
C VAL A 66 -0.06 -2.53 -8.66
N HIS A 67 0.87 -2.94 -9.52
CA HIS A 67 0.60 -3.97 -10.50
C HIS A 67 0.40 -5.35 -9.82
N VAL A 68 -0.29 -6.27 -10.50
CA VAL A 68 -0.54 -7.62 -9.98
C VAL A 68 0.76 -8.40 -9.72
N ASP A 69 1.81 -8.15 -10.51
CA ASP A 69 3.12 -8.80 -10.33
C ASP A 69 3.78 -8.35 -9.02
N ASP A 70 3.83 -7.04 -8.76
CA ASP A 70 4.32 -6.50 -7.50
C ASP A 70 3.49 -6.97 -6.33
N TYR A 71 2.16 -6.98 -6.47
CA TYR A 71 1.26 -7.54 -5.47
C TYR A 71 1.64 -8.98 -5.16
N ASN A 72 1.94 -9.79 -6.18
CA ASN A 72 2.30 -11.19 -6.00
C ASN A 72 3.69 -11.40 -5.40
N ALA A 73 4.68 -10.60 -5.79
CA ALA A 73 6.06 -10.70 -5.31
C ALA A 73 6.21 -10.15 -3.88
N CYS A 74 5.51 -9.06 -3.55
CA CYS A 74 5.59 -8.35 -2.29
C CYS A 74 4.61 -8.89 -1.23
N ARG A 75 4.98 -10.02 -0.60
CA ARG A 75 4.26 -10.61 0.55
C ARG A 75 4.49 -9.81 1.85
N PRO A 76 3.64 -9.97 2.88
CA PRO A 76 3.86 -9.34 4.19
C PRO A 76 5.25 -9.67 4.74
N GLN A 77 5.82 -8.73 5.50
CA GLN A 77 7.17 -8.75 6.07
C GLN A 77 8.32 -8.59 5.05
N ARG A 78 8.04 -8.61 3.74
CA ARG A 78 9.04 -8.25 2.71
C ARG A 78 9.31 -6.75 2.71
N ALA A 79 10.50 -6.37 2.26
CA ALA A 79 10.85 -4.98 2.04
C ALA A 79 10.41 -4.56 0.62
N TYR A 80 9.71 -3.44 0.53
CA TYR A 80 9.39 -2.72 -0.70
C TYR A 80 10.39 -1.56 -0.87
N PRO A 81 10.86 -1.25 -2.09
CA PRO A 81 10.54 -1.89 -3.37
C PRO A 81 11.40 -3.12 -3.69
N SER A 82 12.31 -3.58 -2.84
CA SER A 82 13.21 -4.71 -3.21
C SER A 82 12.46 -6.01 -3.57
N CYS A 83 11.25 -6.22 -3.04
CA CYS A 83 10.41 -7.35 -3.42
C CYS A 83 9.81 -7.26 -4.83
N THR A 84 9.91 -6.14 -5.54
CA THR A 84 9.43 -6.00 -6.94
C THR A 84 10.50 -6.38 -7.96
N GLN A 85 11.76 -6.45 -7.53
CA GLN A 85 12.89 -6.86 -8.35
C GLN A 85 12.99 -8.39 -8.29
N ASN A 86 12.34 -9.05 -9.25
CA ASN A 86 12.38 -10.49 -9.43
C ASN A 86 13.56 -10.90 -10.31
#